data_AF-A0A4Q6A8F9-F1
#
_entry.id   AF-A0A4Q6A8F9-F1
#
_cell.length_a   1.000
_cell.length_b   1.000
_cell.length_c   1.000
_cell.angle_alpha   90.00
_cell.angle_beta   90.00
_cell.angle_gamma   90.00
#
_symmetry.space_group_name_H-M   'P 1'
#
loop_
_entity.id
_entity.type
_entity.pdbx_description
1 polymer ?
#
loop_
_entity_poly.entity_id
_entity_poly.type
_entity_poly.pdbx_seq_one_letter_code
_entity_poly.pdbx_strand_id
1 'polypeptide(L)'
;ADWNPVYYHRADSIGLGFDRTSKGTNALEQYSKEIATKYEDINTTPDELLLWYHHVPWKHTMRSGRTLWEELCYKYNQGVDSVRAMQKTWRALRGSIDPERHQQVTMLLQIQADDAVWWRDACLSYFSTFSKQPIPPVYEQPAHTLEYYKSLQFRYAPGIGGNP
;
A
#
# COMPACT_ATOMS: atom_id res chain seq x y z
N ALA A 1 -9.43 20.05 -0.21
CA ALA A 1 -8.95 19.09 0.83
C ALA A 1 -8.79 17.67 0.27
N ASP A 2 -9.46 17.40 -0.84
CA ASP A 2 -9.41 16.26 -1.75
C ASP A 2 -8.02 15.88 -2.32
N TRP A 3 -6.96 16.66 -2.12
CA TRP A 3 -5.62 16.30 -2.62
C TRP A 3 -4.67 15.74 -1.55
N ASN A 4 -5.13 15.61 -0.29
CA ASN A 4 -4.31 15.12 0.80
C ASN A 4 -4.53 13.60 1.01
N PRO A 5 -3.48 12.75 0.97
CA PRO A 5 -3.62 11.30 1.21
C PRO A 5 -4.32 10.97 2.53
N VAL A 6 -4.15 11.82 3.56
CA VAL A 6 -4.80 11.65 4.88
C VAL A 6 -6.32 11.65 4.80
N TYR A 7 -6.90 12.41 3.86
CA TYR A 7 -8.34 12.44 3.63
C TYR A 7 -8.87 11.06 3.21
N TYR A 8 -8.11 10.33 2.39
CA TYR A 8 -8.55 9.08 1.80
C TYR A 8 -8.41 7.91 2.75
N HIS A 9 -7.27 7.77 3.40
CA HIS A 9 -7.01 6.59 4.23
C HIS A 9 -7.55 6.71 5.65
N ARG A 10 -7.79 7.94 6.16
CA ARG A 10 -8.32 8.24 7.52
C ARG A 10 -7.75 7.34 8.63
N ALA A 11 -6.43 7.21 8.66
CA ALA A 11 -5.77 6.38 9.66
C ALA A 11 -5.84 7.09 11.03
N ASP A 12 -6.21 6.35 12.06
CA ASP A 12 -6.25 6.81 13.45
C ASP A 12 -5.88 5.67 14.42
N SER A 13 -5.97 5.92 15.73
CA SER A 13 -5.63 4.91 16.74
C SER A 13 -6.56 3.69 16.76
N ILE A 14 -7.74 3.79 16.16
CA ILE A 14 -8.77 2.75 16.14
C ILE A 14 -8.60 1.88 14.90
N GLY A 15 -8.38 2.49 13.73
CA GLY A 15 -8.38 1.77 12.46
C GLY A 15 -7.88 2.54 11.25
N LEU A 16 -8.19 2.00 10.08
CA LEU A 16 -7.80 2.48 8.76
C LEU A 16 -8.95 2.30 7.77
N GLY A 17 -9.04 3.19 6.78
CA GLY A 17 -10.04 3.13 5.72
C GLY A 17 -11.10 4.20 5.88
N PHE A 18 -12.12 4.16 5.04
CA PHE A 18 -13.10 5.25 4.96
C PHE A 18 -14.50 4.65 4.97
N ASP A 19 -15.30 5.00 5.97
CA ASP A 19 -16.69 4.55 6.07
C ASP A 19 -17.58 5.23 5.01
N ARG A 20 -17.94 4.46 3.98
CA ARG A 20 -18.84 4.84 2.89
C ARG A 20 -20.14 4.03 2.91
N THR A 21 -20.39 3.29 3.99
CA THR A 21 -21.65 2.58 4.26
C THR A 21 -22.77 3.55 4.61
N SER A 22 -23.98 3.04 4.84
CA SER A 22 -25.12 3.84 5.32
C SER A 22 -24.86 4.58 6.64
N LYS A 23 -23.86 4.15 7.43
CA LYS A 23 -23.45 4.79 8.69
C LYS A 23 -22.39 5.88 8.51
N GLY A 24 -21.75 5.93 7.34
CA GLY A 24 -20.71 6.89 6.98
C GLY A 24 -21.23 7.93 5.98
N THR A 25 -20.55 8.07 4.84
CA THR A 25 -20.99 8.99 3.76
C THR A 25 -22.09 8.44 2.88
N ASN A 26 -22.52 7.19 3.09
CA ASN A 26 -23.55 6.50 2.31
C ASN A 26 -23.29 6.46 0.79
N ALA A 27 -22.02 6.48 0.36
CA ALA A 27 -21.71 6.47 -1.07
C ALA A 27 -22.10 5.14 -1.74
N LEU A 28 -22.29 4.07 -0.97
CA LEU A 28 -22.84 2.82 -1.48
C LEU A 28 -24.23 2.96 -2.09
N GLU A 29 -25.04 3.96 -1.69
CA GLU A 29 -26.36 4.21 -2.28
C GLU A 29 -26.32 4.58 -3.77
N GLN A 30 -25.15 4.99 -4.26
CA GLN A 30 -24.93 5.34 -5.67
C GLN A 30 -24.75 4.10 -6.56
N TYR A 31 -24.55 2.92 -5.96
CA TYR A 31 -24.40 1.66 -6.68
C TYR A 31 -25.74 0.92 -6.83
N SER A 32 -25.76 -0.13 -7.65
CA SER A 32 -26.92 -1.03 -7.70
C SER A 32 -27.15 -1.70 -6.34
N LYS A 33 -28.40 -2.07 -6.06
CA LYS A 33 -28.80 -2.63 -4.76
C LYS A 33 -27.99 -3.88 -4.39
N GLU A 34 -27.65 -4.71 -5.36
CA GLU A 34 -26.87 -5.93 -5.17
C GLU A 34 -25.46 -5.62 -4.68
N ILE A 35 -24.81 -4.62 -5.28
CA ILE A 35 -23.45 -4.18 -4.90
C ILE A 35 -23.48 -3.47 -3.56
N ALA A 36 -24.42 -2.53 -3.37
CA ALA A 36 -24.59 -1.83 -2.11
C ALA A 36 -24.78 -2.82 -0.95
N THR A 37 -25.68 -3.80 -1.12
CA THR A 37 -25.94 -4.84 -0.10
C THR A 37 -24.69 -5.68 0.18
N LYS A 38 -23.93 -6.06 -0.86
CA LYS A 38 -22.71 -6.85 -0.68
C LYS A 38 -21.61 -6.09 0.05
N TYR A 39 -21.49 -4.78 -0.17
CA TYR A 39 -20.41 -3.96 0.39
C TYR A 39 -20.80 -3.23 1.68
N GLU A 40 -22.07 -3.26 2.07
CA GLU A 40 -22.54 -2.73 3.34
C GLU A 40 -22.03 -3.54 4.55
N ASP A 41 -21.83 -4.85 4.37
CA ASP A 41 -21.27 -5.72 5.41
C ASP A 41 -19.76 -5.94 5.20
N ILE A 42 -18.99 -5.65 6.24
CA ILE A 42 -17.54 -5.83 6.30
C ILE A 42 -17.13 -7.28 6.02
N ASN A 43 -17.94 -8.27 6.40
CA ASN A 43 -17.64 -9.69 6.24
C ASN A 43 -17.85 -10.20 4.80
N THR A 44 -18.67 -9.51 4.01
CA THR A 44 -18.97 -9.87 2.61
C THR A 44 -18.24 -9.00 1.60
N THR A 45 -17.74 -7.83 2.03
CA THR A 45 -16.90 -6.95 1.21
C THR A 45 -15.56 -7.64 0.90
N PRO A 46 -15.11 -7.72 -0.36
CA PRO A 46 -13.80 -8.27 -0.72
C PRO A 46 -12.64 -7.52 -0.04
N ASP A 47 -11.59 -8.22 0.37
CA ASP A 47 -10.46 -7.63 1.13
C ASP A 47 -9.81 -6.48 0.36
N GLU A 48 -9.68 -6.61 -0.98
CA GLU A 48 -9.09 -5.60 -1.86
C GLU A 48 -9.90 -4.30 -1.97
N LEU A 49 -11.18 -4.33 -1.59
CA LEU A 49 -12.07 -3.17 -1.58
C LEU A 49 -12.45 -2.73 -0.15
N LEU A 50 -11.99 -3.44 0.88
CA LEU A 50 -12.48 -3.24 2.25
C LEU A 50 -12.28 -1.81 2.75
N LEU A 51 -11.05 -1.27 2.60
CA LEU A 51 -10.69 0.07 3.06
C LEU A 51 -11.34 1.20 2.24
N TRP A 52 -11.90 0.88 1.06
CA TRP A 52 -12.69 1.82 0.28
C TRP A 52 -14.09 2.04 0.86
N TYR A 53 -14.67 1.05 1.55
CA TYR A 53 -16.04 1.16 2.01
C TYR A 53 -16.17 1.19 3.53
N HIS A 54 -15.16 0.70 4.25
CA HIS A 54 -15.17 0.56 5.70
C HIS A 54 -13.98 1.27 6.34
N HIS A 55 -14.21 1.87 7.51
CA HIS A 55 -13.14 2.17 8.46
C HIS A 55 -12.97 0.94 9.37
N VAL A 56 -11.85 0.24 9.21
CA VAL A 56 -11.64 -1.11 9.73
C VAL A 56 -10.72 -1.06 10.95
N PRO A 57 -11.10 -1.66 12.09
CA PRO A 57 -10.23 -1.73 13.26
C PRO A 57 -8.92 -2.46 12.97
N TRP A 58 -7.81 -2.00 13.55
CA TRP A 58 -6.48 -2.61 13.32
C TRP A 58 -6.40 -4.11 13.65
N LYS A 59 -7.23 -4.57 14.59
CA LYS A 59 -7.31 -5.97 15.05
C LYS A 59 -8.37 -6.81 14.32
N HIS A 60 -9.05 -6.25 13.31
CA HIS A 60 -9.99 -7.01 12.50
C HIS A 60 -9.25 -8.15 11.78
N THR A 61 -9.78 -9.37 11.88
CA THR A 61 -9.19 -10.55 11.24
C THR A 61 -9.61 -10.61 9.78
N MET A 62 -8.64 -10.48 8.89
CA MET A 62 -8.80 -10.61 7.45
C MET A 62 -9.06 -12.08 7.06
N ARG A 63 -9.49 -12.33 5.82
CA ARG A 63 -9.75 -13.71 5.34
C ARG A 63 -8.51 -14.59 5.33
N SER A 64 -7.31 -13.99 5.31
CA SER A 64 -6.03 -14.69 5.46
C SER A 64 -5.78 -15.24 6.88
N GLY A 65 -6.58 -14.82 7.87
CA GLY A 65 -6.37 -15.10 9.29
C GLY A 65 -5.45 -14.09 9.99
N ARG A 66 -4.80 -13.18 9.24
CA ARG A 66 -4.01 -12.07 9.82
C ARG A 66 -4.93 -10.96 10.30
N THR A 67 -4.49 -10.19 11.30
CA THR A 67 -5.13 -8.90 11.59
C THR A 67 -4.92 -7.91 10.44
N LEU A 68 -5.72 -6.84 10.37
CA LEU A 68 -5.55 -5.79 9.37
C LEU A 68 -4.13 -5.21 9.37
N TRP A 69 -3.54 -4.97 10.54
CA TRP A 69 -2.16 -4.47 10.65
C TRP A 69 -1.14 -5.45 10.05
N GLU A 70 -1.26 -6.74 10.39
CA GLU A 70 -0.37 -7.77 9.88
C GLU A 70 -0.55 -8.01 8.37
N GLU A 71 -1.79 -7.94 7.88
CA GLU A 71 -2.08 -8.05 6.44
C GLU A 71 -1.50 -6.84 5.67
N LEU A 72 -1.56 -5.63 6.24
CA LEU A 72 -0.91 -4.45 5.66
C LEU A 72 0.61 -4.64 5.57
N CYS A 73 1.24 -5.08 6.66
CA CYS A 73 2.68 -5.40 6.68
C CYS A 73 3.02 -6.47 5.64
N TYR A 74 2.21 -7.52 5.55
CA TYR A 74 2.38 -8.59 4.57
C TYR A 74 2.30 -8.06 3.14
N LYS A 75 1.28 -7.26 2.79
CA LYS A 75 1.08 -6.75 1.42
C LYS A 75 2.19 -5.83 0.95
N TYR A 76 2.67 -4.92 1.82
CA TYR A 76 3.79 -4.04 1.45
C TYR A 76 5.10 -4.83 1.26
N ASN A 77 5.37 -5.86 2.07
CA ASN A 77 6.52 -6.74 1.86
C ASN A 77 6.36 -7.60 0.59
N GLN A 78 5.17 -8.14 0.34
CA GLN A 78 4.86 -8.90 -0.87
C GLN A 78 5.10 -8.07 -2.14
N GLY A 79 4.83 -6.77 -2.12
CA GLY A 79 5.16 -5.86 -3.22
C GLY A 79 6.66 -5.82 -3.55
N VAL A 80 7.51 -5.69 -2.52
CA VAL A 80 8.97 -5.72 -2.67
C VAL A 80 9.44 -7.07 -3.23
N ASP A 81 8.94 -8.17 -2.68
CA ASP A 81 9.28 -9.51 -3.14
C ASP A 81 8.89 -9.75 -4.59
N SER A 82 7.77 -9.17 -5.03
CA SER A 82 7.29 -9.27 -6.40
C SER A 82 8.25 -8.58 -7.38
N VAL A 83 8.75 -7.39 -7.05
CA VAL A 83 9.75 -6.68 -7.89
C VAL A 83 11.08 -7.43 -7.91
N ARG A 84 11.52 -7.97 -6.76
CA ARG A 84 12.71 -8.85 -6.70
C ARG A 84 12.54 -10.11 -7.55
N ALA A 85 11.34 -10.67 -7.63
CA ALA A 85 11.03 -11.78 -8.53
C ALA A 85 11.08 -11.36 -10.00
N MET A 86 10.56 -10.17 -10.36
CA MET A 86 10.68 -9.61 -11.71
C MET A 86 12.15 -9.47 -12.14
N GLN A 87 13.03 -8.98 -11.25
CA GLN A 87 14.47 -8.92 -11.52
C GLN A 87 15.08 -10.29 -11.83
N LYS A 88 14.70 -11.34 -11.09
CA LYS A 88 15.17 -12.71 -11.33
C LYS A 88 14.70 -13.23 -12.69
N THR A 89 13.41 -13.04 -12.99
CA THR A 89 12.81 -13.43 -14.28
C THR A 89 13.49 -12.72 -15.44
N TRP A 90 13.70 -11.40 -15.36
CA TRP A 90 14.36 -10.63 -16.40
C TRP A 90 15.83 -11.05 -16.61
N ARG A 91 16.55 -11.33 -15.52
CA ARG A 91 17.94 -11.80 -15.59
C ARG A 91 18.06 -13.13 -16.32
N ALA A 92 17.08 -14.03 -16.19
CA ALA A 92 17.06 -15.33 -16.86
C ALA A 92 16.90 -15.22 -18.39
N LEU A 93 16.43 -14.08 -18.91
CA LEU A 93 16.30 -13.81 -20.35
C LEU A 93 17.61 -13.31 -21.00
N ARG A 94 18.71 -13.25 -20.25
CA ARG A 94 20.02 -12.85 -20.78
C ARG A 94 20.41 -13.76 -21.96
N GLY A 95 20.79 -13.15 -23.08
CA GLY A 95 21.15 -13.87 -24.31
C GLY A 95 19.97 -14.18 -25.23
N SER A 96 18.72 -14.05 -24.76
CA SER A 96 17.52 -14.11 -25.59
C SER A 96 17.01 -12.73 -26.02
N ILE A 97 17.50 -11.67 -25.36
CA ILE A 97 17.25 -10.26 -25.67
C ILE A 97 18.60 -9.62 -26.02
N ASP A 98 18.62 -8.62 -26.90
CA ASP A 98 19.86 -7.90 -27.20
C ASP A 98 20.45 -7.25 -25.92
N PRO A 99 21.78 -7.10 -25.87
CA PRO A 99 22.46 -6.64 -24.66
C PRO A 99 22.03 -5.24 -24.19
N GLU A 100 21.71 -4.33 -25.12
CA GLU A 100 21.39 -2.94 -24.79
C GLU A 100 20.06 -2.84 -24.04
N ARG A 101 18.98 -3.40 -24.60
CA ARG A 101 17.67 -3.41 -23.94
C ARG A 101 17.68 -4.25 -22.67
N HIS A 102 18.39 -5.38 -22.67
CA HIS A 102 18.53 -6.22 -21.47
C HIS A 102 19.16 -5.43 -20.32
N GLN A 103 20.24 -4.71 -20.60
CA GLN A 103 20.93 -3.89 -19.61
C GLN A 103 20.08 -2.70 -19.14
N GLN A 104 19.43 -1.99 -20.06
CA GLN A 104 18.57 -0.85 -19.73
C GLN A 104 17.44 -1.26 -18.78
N VAL A 105 16.71 -2.32 -19.09
CA VAL A 105 15.62 -2.81 -18.24
C VAL A 105 16.14 -3.37 -16.92
N THR A 106 17.33 -3.99 -16.91
CA THR A 106 17.97 -4.43 -15.66
C THR A 106 18.21 -3.25 -14.72
N MET A 107 18.69 -2.11 -15.24
CA MET A 107 18.91 -0.89 -14.45
C MET A 107 17.59 -0.31 -13.94
N LEU A 108 16.55 -0.26 -14.78
CA LEU A 108 15.22 0.23 -14.38
C LEU A 108 14.58 -0.64 -13.29
N LEU A 109 14.69 -1.97 -13.40
CA LEU A 109 14.20 -2.89 -12.38
C LEU A 109 14.99 -2.79 -11.07
N GLN A 110 16.26 -2.38 -11.11
CA GLN A 110 17.02 -2.07 -9.90
C GLN A 110 16.47 -0.84 -9.18
N ILE A 111 16.26 0.26 -9.91
CA ILE A 111 15.62 1.47 -9.37
C ILE A 111 14.25 1.13 -8.80
N GLN A 112 13.43 0.36 -9.53
CA GLN A 112 12.10 -0.05 -9.06
C GLN A 112 12.15 -0.88 -7.77
N ALA A 113 13.16 -1.75 -7.59
CA ALA A 113 13.30 -2.54 -6.39
C ALA A 113 13.69 -1.68 -5.18
N ASP A 114 14.61 -0.72 -5.39
CA ASP A 114 15.04 0.23 -4.37
C ASP A 114 13.88 1.16 -3.96
N ASP A 115 13.11 1.66 -4.94
CA ASP A 115 11.91 2.46 -4.72
C ASP A 115 10.83 1.67 -3.99
N ALA A 116 10.62 0.39 -4.32
CA ALA A 116 9.64 -0.45 -3.64
C ALA A 116 9.99 -0.66 -2.16
N VAL A 117 11.27 -0.86 -1.84
CA VAL A 117 11.77 -0.92 -0.46
C VAL A 117 11.51 0.40 0.25
N TRP A 118 11.84 1.52 -0.39
CA TRP A 118 11.58 2.84 0.15
C TRP A 118 10.09 3.07 0.45
N TRP A 119 9.19 2.75 -0.50
CA TRP A 119 7.74 2.86 -0.32
C TRP A 119 7.22 2.00 0.83
N ARG A 120 7.65 0.73 0.90
CA ARG A 120 7.30 -0.18 2.01
C ARG A 120 7.69 0.45 3.34
N ASP A 121 8.95 0.87 3.47
CA ASP A 121 9.50 1.35 4.73
C ASP A 121 8.80 2.64 5.19
N ALA A 122 8.59 3.59 4.27
CA ALA A 122 7.91 4.85 4.57
C ALA A 122 6.45 4.62 4.99
N CYS A 123 5.70 3.81 4.23
CA CYS A 123 4.28 3.54 4.52
C CYS A 123 4.10 2.77 5.82
N LEU A 124 4.86 1.69 6.04
CA LEU A 124 4.72 0.90 7.26
C LEU A 124 5.18 1.70 8.49
N SER A 125 6.26 2.48 8.37
CA SER A 125 6.67 3.39 9.44
C SER A 125 5.58 4.41 9.76
N TYR A 126 4.94 5.00 8.74
CA TYR A 126 3.84 5.95 8.91
C TYR A 126 2.63 5.31 9.60
N PHE A 127 2.11 4.19 9.08
CA PHE A 127 0.92 3.56 9.65
C PHE A 127 1.17 2.96 11.04
N SER A 128 2.40 2.54 11.36
CA SER A 128 2.77 2.09 12.71
C SER A 128 2.54 3.18 13.78
N THR A 129 2.64 4.46 13.40
CA THR A 129 2.37 5.57 14.32
C THR A 129 0.90 5.65 14.75
N PHE A 130 -0.02 5.12 13.94
CA PHE A 130 -1.45 5.07 14.23
C PHE A 130 -1.84 3.74 14.86
N SER A 131 -1.41 2.62 14.27
CA SER A 131 -1.73 1.28 14.78
C SER A 131 -1.11 1.01 16.15
N LYS A 132 -0.02 1.71 16.50
CA LYS A 132 0.81 1.49 17.70
C LYS A 132 1.31 0.05 17.83
N GLN A 133 1.40 -0.66 16.71
CA GLN A 133 1.87 -2.04 16.64
C GLN A 133 3.22 -2.09 15.92
N PRO A 134 4.17 -2.92 16.38
CA PRO A 134 5.43 -3.09 15.69
C PRO A 134 5.23 -3.81 14.36
N ILE A 135 6.12 -3.55 13.40
CA ILE A 135 6.23 -4.37 12.19
C ILE A 135 6.70 -5.77 12.63
N PRO A 136 6.03 -6.87 12.22
CA PRO A 136 6.43 -8.21 12.61
C PRO A 136 7.91 -8.50 12.31
N PRO A 137 8.66 -9.12 13.23
CA PRO A 137 10.11 -9.30 13.12
C PRO A 137 10.54 -10.26 12.00
N VAL A 138 9.58 -10.99 11.41
CA VAL A 138 9.81 -11.83 10.22
C VAL A 138 10.11 -11.00 8.96
N TYR A 139 9.74 -9.72 8.96
CA TYR A 139 10.00 -8.80 7.85
C TYR A 139 11.27 -7.98 8.09
N GLU A 140 11.90 -7.58 6.98
CA GLU A 140 12.96 -6.56 6.99
C GLU A 140 12.43 -5.30 7.68
N GLN A 141 13.19 -4.80 8.65
CA GLN A 141 12.82 -3.58 9.36
C GLN A 141 13.22 -2.35 8.53
N PRO A 142 12.47 -1.23 8.63
CA PRO A 142 12.82 0.00 7.95
C PRO A 142 14.26 0.42 8.23
N ALA A 143 15.01 0.74 7.17
CA ALA A 143 16.43 1.10 7.30
C ALA A 143 16.64 2.44 8.02
N HIS A 144 15.62 3.31 8.00
CA HIS A 144 15.67 4.65 8.59
C HIS A 144 14.40 4.99 9.39
N THR A 145 14.41 6.11 10.09
CA THR A 145 13.25 6.59 10.86
C THR A 145 12.18 7.19 9.95
N LEU A 146 10.95 7.30 10.45
CA LEU A 146 9.87 7.99 9.72
C LEU A 146 10.25 9.44 9.38
N GLU A 147 10.95 10.15 10.26
CA GLU A 147 11.39 11.53 10.02
C GLU A 147 12.41 11.63 8.88
N TYR A 148 13.28 10.63 8.72
CA TYR A 148 14.13 10.53 7.54
C TYR A 148 13.28 10.46 6.26
N TYR A 149 12.31 9.54 6.18
CA TYR A 149 11.50 9.38 4.98
C TYR A 149 10.64 10.62 4.66
N LYS A 150 10.15 11.34 5.69
CA LYS A 150 9.45 12.63 5.51
C LYS A 150 10.36 13.75 5.02
N SER A 151 11.66 13.68 5.31
CA SER A 151 12.63 14.72 4.90
C SER A 151 13.02 14.62 3.42
N LEU A 152 12.76 13.49 2.77
CA LEU A 152 13.10 13.27 1.37
C LEU A 152 12.31 14.23 0.46
N GLN A 153 13.03 14.84 -0.48
CA GLN A 153 12.47 15.81 -1.42
C GLN A 153 12.63 15.29 -2.85
N PHE A 154 11.52 15.06 -3.54
CA PHE A 154 11.51 14.62 -4.93
C PHE A 154 10.98 15.77 -5.79
N ARG A 155 11.86 16.53 -6.44
CA ARG A 155 11.47 17.74 -7.20
C ARG A 155 10.54 17.46 -8.40
N TYR A 156 10.41 16.21 -8.83
CA TYR A 156 9.66 15.81 -10.02
C TYR A 156 8.66 14.66 -9.77
N ALA A 157 8.23 14.43 -8.53
CA ALA A 157 7.19 13.46 -8.26
C ALA A 157 5.83 13.89 -8.88
N PRO A 158 5.03 12.98 -9.44
CA PRO A 158 3.68 13.32 -9.91
C PRO A 158 2.81 13.83 -8.75
N GLY A 159 2.06 14.92 -8.96
CA GLY A 159 1.08 15.44 -7.99
C GLY A 159 1.57 16.53 -7.04
N ILE A 160 2.87 16.80 -6.96
CA ILE A 160 3.37 18.12 -6.55
C ILE A 160 3.22 19.02 -7.77
N GLY A 161 2.49 20.13 -7.62
CA GLY A 161 2.18 21.10 -8.70
C GLY A 161 3.41 21.86 -9.22
N GLY A 162 4.51 21.17 -9.48
CA GLY A 162 5.68 21.68 -10.18
C GLY A 162 5.34 21.90 -11.65
N ASN A 163 4.55 22.93 -11.93
CA ASN A 163 4.76 23.66 -13.16
C ASN A 163 5.98 24.57 -12.95
N PRO A 164 6.88 24.73 -13.94
CA PRO A 164 7.92 25.75 -13.88
C PRO A 164 7.32 27.16 -13.72
#